data_AF-A0A919HTK4-F1
#
_entry.id   AF-A0A919HTK4-F1
#
_cell.length_a   1.000
_cell.length_b   1.000
_cell.length_c   1.000
_cell.angle_alpha   90.00
_cell.angle_beta   90.00
_cell.angle_gamma   90.00
#
_symmetry.space_group_name_H-M   'P 1'
#
loop_
_entity.id
_entity.type
_entity.pdbx_description
1 polymer ?
#
loop_
_entity_poly.entity_id
_entity_poly.type
_entity_poly.pdbx_seq_one_letter_code
_entity_poly.pdbx_strand_id
1 'polypeptide(L)' 'MNEVLANRASELLGGERGMARKIHPNDDVNKSQSSNDVFPTAMHVAALIALREK' A
#
# COMPACT_ATOMS: atom_id res chain seq x y z
N MET A 1 -2.82 2.13 -4.44
CA MET A 1 -2.36 1.07 -3.51
C MET A 1 -2.73 1.39 -2.07
N ASN A 2 -2.23 2.49 -1.52
CA ASN A 2 -2.42 2.87 -0.11
C ASN A 2 -3.88 2.87 0.36
N GLU A 3 -4.79 3.43 -0.45
CA GLU A 3 -6.23 3.48 -0.14
C GLU A 3 -6.91 2.10 -0.10
N VAL A 4 -6.47 1.16 -0.95
CA VAL A 4 -7.01 -0.20 -0.97
C VAL A 4 -6.61 -0.93 0.30
N LEU A 5 -5.33 -0.82 0.69
CA LEU A 5 -4.83 -1.39 1.94
C LEU A 5 -5.50 -0.75 3.15
N ALA A 6 -5.65 0.58 3.17
CA ALA A 6 -6.31 1.31 4.24
C ALA A 6 -7.78 0.88 4.42
N ASN A 7 -8.52 0.75 3.32
CA ASN A 7 -9.89 0.25 3.35
C ASN A 7 -9.95 -1.20 3.83
N ARG A 8 -9.07 -2.07 3.34
CA ARG A 8 -9.06 -3.47 3.75
C ARG A 8 -8.70 -3.63 5.23
N ALA A 9 -7.73 -2.88 5.71
CA ALA A 9 -7.35 -2.85 7.12
C ALA A 9 -8.50 -2.31 8.00
N SER A 10 -9.20 -1.26 7.53
CA SER A 10 -10.38 -0.74 8.21
C SER A 10 -11.48 -1.81 8.35
N GLU A 11 -11.80 -2.54 7.28
CA GLU A 11 -12.77 -3.65 7.34
C GLU A 11 -12.38 -4.73 8.35
N LEU A 12 -11.10 -5.13 8.37
CA LEU A 12 -10.58 -6.14 9.30
C LEU A 12 -10.67 -5.67 10.76
N LEU A 13 -10.67 -4.36 11.00
CA LEU A 13 -10.88 -3.74 12.31
C LEU A 13 -12.37 -3.47 12.60
N GLY A 14 -13.30 -3.99 11.79
CA GLY A 14 -14.74 -3.75 11.91
C GLY A 14 -15.13 -2.29 11.64
N GLY A 15 -14.39 -1.60 10.78
CA GLY A 15 -14.70 -0.27 10.27
C GLY A 15 -15.22 -0.30 8.83
N GLU A 16 -15.57 0.86 8.30
CA GLU A 16 -16.09 1.00 6.95
C GLU A 16 -14.99 1.34 5.94
N ARG A 17 -15.35 1.35 4.64
CA ARG A 17 -14.51 1.91 3.58
C ARG A 17 -14.78 3.40 3.39
N GLY A 18 -13.93 4.06 2.61
CA GLY A 18 -14.14 5.46 2.23
C GLY A 18 -13.67 6.42 3.31
N MET A 19 -14.38 7.52 3.52
CA MET A 19 -13.93 8.57 4.44
C MET A 19 -14.06 8.19 5.91
N ALA A 20 -14.96 7.27 6.25
CA ALA A 20 -15.16 6.75 7.61
C ALA A 20 -14.18 5.60 7.96
N ARG A 21 -13.19 5.32 7.11
CA ARG A 21 -12.21 4.26 7.36
C ARG A 21 -11.36 4.55 8.60
N LYS A 22 -11.05 3.50 9.36
CA LYS A 22 -10.25 3.59 10.59
C LYS A 22 -8.75 3.80 10.35
N ILE A 23 -8.26 3.51 9.14
CA ILE A 23 -6.85 3.60 8.77
C ILE A 23 -6.67 4.70 7.70
N HIS A 24 -5.75 5.63 7.92
CA HIS A 24 -5.44 6.69 6.97
C HIS A 24 -4.40 6.21 5.94
N PRO A 25 -4.65 6.34 4.62
CA PRO A 25 -3.76 5.82 3.59
C PRO A 25 -2.38 6.50 3.61
N ASN A 26 -2.30 7.77 4.00
CA ASN A 26 -1.02 8.48 4.02
C ASN A 26 -0.32 8.41 5.38
N ASP A 27 -1.08 8.53 6.47
CA ASP A 27 -0.48 8.69 7.81
C ASP A 27 -0.12 7.34 8.42
N ASP A 28 -0.83 6.28 8.02
CA ASP A 28 -0.61 4.92 8.51
C ASP A 28 0.02 4.02 7.44
N VAL A 29 -0.59 3.90 6.26
CA VAL A 29 -0.10 2.95 5.23
C VAL A 29 1.18 3.44 4.56
N ASN A 30 1.22 4.72 4.19
CA ASN A 30 2.38 5.34 3.53
C ASN A 30 3.30 6.07 4.52
N LYS A 31 3.23 5.73 5.81
CA LYS A 31 4.02 6.39 6.84
C LYS A 31 5.51 6.26 6.52
N SER A 32 6.22 7.39 6.54
CA SER A 32 7.66 7.46 6.25
C SER A 32 8.04 6.97 4.84
N GLN A 33 7.10 6.95 3.90
CA GLN A 33 7.32 6.59 2.51
C GLN A 33 6.96 7.75 1.59
N SER A 34 7.59 7.79 0.40
CA SER A 34 7.22 8.67 -0.69
C SER A 34 7.02 7.86 -1.97
N SER A 35 6.15 8.33 -2.87
CA SER A 35 6.00 7.70 -4.19
C SER A 35 7.33 7.69 -4.96
N ASN A 36 8.20 8.67 -4.73
CA ASN A 36 9.49 8.80 -5.42
C ASN A 36 10.48 7.69 -5.01
N ASP A 37 10.32 7.10 -3.82
CA ASP A 37 11.16 5.99 -3.37
C ASP A 37 10.46 4.64 -3.57
N VAL A 38 9.15 4.58 -3.30
CA VAL A 38 8.37 3.34 -3.34
C VAL A 38 8.13 2.85 -4.77
N PHE A 39 7.83 3.74 -5.73
CA PHE A 39 7.58 3.30 -7.11
C PHE A 39 8.82 2.69 -7.75
N PRO A 40 10.01 3.35 -7.76
CA PRO A 40 11.21 2.74 -8.33
C PRO A 40 11.62 1.45 -7.60
N THR A 41 11.44 1.39 -6.28
CA THR A 41 11.71 0.16 -5.51
C THR A 41 10.81 -0.99 -5.97
N ALA A 42 9.50 -0.74 -6.11
CA ALA A 42 8.56 -1.75 -6.59
C ALA A 42 8.89 -2.23 -8.01
N MET A 43 9.31 -1.32 -8.90
CA MET A 43 9.75 -1.67 -10.26
C MET A 43 10.97 -2.60 -10.25
N HIS A 44 11.99 -2.30 -9.44
CA HIS A 44 13.17 -3.15 -9.33
C HIS A 44 12.84 -4.54 -8.79
N VAL A 45 11.98 -4.64 -7.77
CA VAL A 45 11.54 -5.93 -7.23
C VAL A 45 10.77 -6.73 -8.28
N ALA A 46 9.84 -6.11 -9.00
CA ALA A 46 9.06 -6.78 -10.05
C ALA A 46 9.97 -7.32 -11.17
N ALA A 47 10.94 -6.52 -11.63
CA ALA A 47 11.90 -6.95 -12.65
C ALA A 47 12.74 -8.14 -12.18
N LEU A 48 13.22 -8.11 -10.92
CA LEU A 48 13.98 -9.20 -10.34
C LEU A 48 13.18 -10.51 -10.28
N ILE A 49 11.91 -10.44 -9.85
CA ILE A 49 11.01 -11.60 -9.79
C ILE A 49 10.80 -12.17 -11.20
N ALA A 50 10.48 -11.33 -12.18
CA ALA A 50 10.26 -11.75 -13.56
C ALA A 50 11.48 -12.39 -14.22
N LEU A 51 12.70 -12.06 -13.79
CA LEU A 51 13.93 -12.69 -14.25
C LEU A 51 14.23 -14.03 -13.55
N ARG A 52 13.79 -14.19 -12.30
CA ARG A 52 14.02 -15.40 -11.50
C ARG A 52 12.98 -16.50 -11.73
N GLU A 53 11.77 -16.14 -12.13
CA GLU A 53 10.68 -17.08 -12.42
C GLU A 53 10.69 -17.59 -13.87
N LYS A 54 11.78 -17.34 -14.61
CA LYS A 54 12.12 -17.99 -15.88
C LYS A 54 12.95 -19.24 -15.64
#